data_AF-A0A662W7N1-F1
#
_entry.id   AF-A0A662W7N1-F1
#
_cell.length_a   1.000
_cell.length_b   1.000
_cell.length_c   1.000
_cell.angle_alpha   90.00
_cell.angle_beta   90.00
_cell.angle_gamma   90.00
#
_symmetry.space_group_name_H-M   'P 1'
#
loop_
_entity.id
_entity.type
_entity.pdbx_description
1 polymer ?
#
loop_
_entity_poly.entity_id
_entity_poly.type
_entity_poly.pdbx_seq_one_letter_code
_entity_poly.pdbx_strand_id
1 'polypeptide(L)'
;MASLVLGCETKNVEDVIKKVKEKRSNFADYSASAEVTNYITGYSYSVDLWVKGEKQRIHYTQPDEISGAIFVNNGSIAWFYNPVENMAIYAKPEDVRINFDYGAILESVLQNATTEIEKGEEDYIVKAEENGVTVEITITRDYYPTQIKWLFEGNEVMKIRYYNFSFNNGLDDSFFEYIPPENATVSSIEELKQRIVTFESIEEAEKDVGFKACKPEYLPGKFNLTISVLKPLNVLILTYSNETEIIEVKERIGKLEEIEGGEKIEVGNVTAYFLDAGHARVMSWKQGSIEITITTTLERNELIKVVESFRCE
;
A
#
# COMPACT_ATOMS: atom_id res chain seq x y z
N MET A 1 18.08 52.95 30.49
CA MET A 1 16.94 52.29 29.82
C MET A 1 17.39 50.90 29.42
N ALA A 2 16.70 49.89 29.93
CA ALA A 2 16.97 48.49 29.64
C ALA A 2 16.49 48.16 28.22
N SER A 3 17.40 47.68 27.38
CA SER A 3 17.03 46.98 26.14
C SER A 3 16.78 45.52 26.49
N LEU A 4 15.51 45.10 26.41
CA LEU A 4 15.14 43.69 26.45
C LEU A 4 15.74 42.99 25.22
N VAL A 5 16.64 42.04 25.47
CA VAL A 5 16.99 41.00 24.51
C VAL A 5 15.86 39.97 24.56
N LEU A 6 14.95 40.01 23.60
CA LEU A 6 14.03 38.90 23.35
C LEU A 6 14.85 37.78 22.72
N GLY A 7 15.08 36.71 23.49
CA GLY A 7 15.74 35.51 23.02
C GLY A 7 14.88 34.81 21.96
N CYS A 8 15.35 34.79 20.72
CA CYS A 8 14.93 33.79 19.74
C CYS A 8 15.51 32.44 20.18
N GLU A 9 14.71 31.63 20.87
CA GLU A 9 15.02 30.21 21.06
C GLU A 9 14.85 29.49 19.72
N THR A 10 15.94 29.42 18.95
CA THR A 10 16.11 28.45 17.87
C THR A 10 16.24 27.07 18.52
N LYS A 11 15.13 26.37 18.71
CA LYS A 11 15.13 24.94 19.06
C LYS A 11 15.91 24.18 17.98
N ASN A 12 16.96 23.46 18.38
CA ASN A 12 17.77 22.66 17.47
C ASN A 12 16.92 21.48 16.95
N VAL A 13 17.24 20.92 15.78
CA VAL A 13 16.59 19.74 15.19
C VAL A 13 16.46 18.60 16.21
N GLU A 14 17.54 18.39 16.98
CA GLU A 14 17.62 17.41 18.06
C GLU A 14 16.55 17.62 19.15
N ASP A 15 16.15 18.86 19.43
CA ASP A 15 15.14 19.17 20.44
C ASP A 15 13.73 18.77 20.00
N VAL A 16 13.39 18.97 18.72
CA VAL A 16 12.06 18.59 18.19
C VAL A 16 11.93 17.08 18.17
N ILE A 17 12.93 16.37 17.62
CA ILE A 17 12.93 14.90 17.59
C ILE A 17 12.84 14.33 19.01
N LYS A 18 13.64 14.85 19.95
CA LYS A 18 13.60 14.44 21.35
C LYS A 18 12.21 14.65 21.94
N LYS A 19 11.58 15.80 21.69
CA LYS A 19 10.24 16.11 22.21
C LYS A 19 9.15 15.22 21.63
N VAL A 20 9.24 14.85 20.36
CA VAL A 20 8.30 13.90 19.75
C VAL A 20 8.45 12.51 20.34
N LYS A 21 9.70 12.04 20.55
CA LYS A 21 9.97 10.77 21.23
C LYS A 21 9.44 10.79 22.68
N GLU A 22 9.73 11.85 23.44
CA GLU A 22 9.19 12.05 24.80
C GLU A 22 7.65 12.04 24.79
N LYS A 23 7.01 12.77 23.87
CA LYS A 23 5.56 12.79 23.73
C LYS A 23 4.99 11.40 23.46
N ARG A 24 5.60 10.64 22.53
CA ARG A 24 5.19 9.26 22.20
C ARG A 24 5.32 8.29 23.38
N SER A 25 6.40 8.41 24.16
CA SER A 25 6.61 7.58 25.35
C SER A 25 5.69 7.92 26.52
N ASN A 26 5.07 9.11 26.52
CA ASN A 26 4.25 9.61 27.64
C ASN A 26 2.78 9.15 27.60
N PHE A 27 2.35 8.43 26.58
CA PHE A 27 1.03 7.85 26.55
C PHE A 27 1.09 6.32 26.40
N ALA A 28 0.18 5.64 27.10
CA ALA A 28 0.05 4.20 27.06
C ALA A 28 -0.64 3.73 25.77
N ASP A 29 -1.61 4.52 25.30
CA ASP A 29 -2.41 4.26 24.12
C ASP A 29 -2.86 5.58 23.46
N TYR A 30 -3.31 5.49 22.22
CA TYR A 30 -4.01 6.57 21.56
C TYR A 30 -5.03 6.06 20.54
N SER A 31 -5.92 6.94 20.12
CA SER A 31 -6.77 6.77 18.95
C SER A 31 -6.66 7.98 18.04
N ALA A 32 -6.92 7.76 16.76
CA ALA A 32 -7.01 8.82 15.76
C ALA A 32 -7.90 8.34 14.61
N SER A 33 -8.25 9.27 13.74
CA SER A 33 -8.78 8.95 12.42
C SER A 33 -7.71 9.32 11.39
N ALA A 34 -7.67 8.60 10.27
CA ALA A 34 -6.72 8.85 9.20
C ALA A 34 -7.34 8.75 7.81
N GLU A 35 -6.89 9.63 6.92
CA GLU A 35 -7.13 9.55 5.48
C GLU A 35 -5.84 9.10 4.81
N VAL A 36 -5.93 8.08 3.98
CA VAL A 36 -4.80 7.52 3.25
C VAL A 36 -5.05 7.70 1.76
N THR A 37 -4.04 8.22 1.06
CA THR A 37 -4.02 8.26 -0.39
C THR A 37 -2.77 7.54 -0.86
N ASN A 38 -2.94 6.47 -1.62
CA ASN A 38 -1.87 5.73 -2.26
C ASN A 38 -1.88 6.03 -3.76
N TYR A 39 -1.00 6.93 -4.19
CA TYR A 39 -0.84 7.35 -5.59
C TYR A 39 -0.17 6.29 -6.47
N ILE A 40 0.33 5.20 -5.89
CA ILE A 40 0.79 4.05 -6.68
C ILE A 40 -0.41 3.25 -7.15
N THR A 41 -1.36 3.03 -6.26
CA THR A 41 -2.51 2.16 -6.54
C THR A 41 -3.77 2.93 -6.97
N GLY A 42 -3.77 4.26 -6.88
CA GLY A 42 -4.94 5.12 -7.09
C GLY A 42 -5.97 5.08 -5.95
N TYR A 43 -5.85 4.15 -5.00
CA TYR A 43 -6.81 4.01 -3.91
C TYR A 43 -6.61 5.06 -2.82
N SER A 44 -7.73 5.62 -2.37
CA SER A 44 -7.82 6.40 -1.14
C SER A 44 -8.86 5.78 -0.22
N TYR A 45 -8.60 5.79 1.08
CA TYR A 45 -9.51 5.25 2.09
C TYR A 45 -9.37 5.99 3.41
N SER A 46 -10.40 5.88 4.25
CA SER A 46 -10.40 6.46 5.60
C SER A 46 -10.52 5.37 6.65
N VAL A 47 -9.86 5.57 7.78
CA VAL A 47 -9.86 4.64 8.90
C VAL A 47 -9.99 5.35 10.24
N ASP A 48 -10.59 4.66 11.20
CA ASP A 48 -10.39 4.94 12.62
C ASP A 48 -9.39 3.92 13.18
N LEU A 49 -8.41 4.40 13.96
CA LEU A 49 -7.35 3.57 14.52
C LEU A 49 -7.21 3.75 16.03
N TRP A 50 -6.80 2.67 16.68
CA TRP A 50 -6.43 2.61 18.09
C TRP A 50 -5.12 1.86 18.21
N VAL A 51 -4.21 2.35 19.04
CA VAL A 51 -2.85 1.80 19.19
C VAL A 51 -2.47 1.74 20.66
N LYS A 52 -1.87 0.61 21.07
CA LYS A 52 -1.32 0.40 22.42
C LYS A 52 -0.09 -0.50 22.33
N GLY A 53 1.10 0.06 22.57
CA GLY A 53 2.36 -0.65 22.32
C GLY A 53 2.44 -1.12 20.87
N GLU A 54 2.69 -2.40 20.64
CA GLU A 54 2.70 -3.04 19.30
C GLU A 54 1.31 -3.45 18.80
N LYS A 55 0.26 -3.29 19.63
CA LYS A 55 -1.12 -3.66 19.30
C LYS A 55 -1.79 -2.52 18.55
N GLN A 56 -2.58 -2.86 17.54
CA GLN A 56 -3.39 -1.89 16.81
C GLN A 56 -4.73 -2.49 16.38
N ARG A 57 -5.74 -1.64 16.33
CA ARG A 57 -7.05 -1.95 15.77
C ARG A 57 -7.42 -0.85 14.80
N ILE A 58 -7.88 -1.23 13.63
CA ILE A 58 -8.23 -0.32 12.53
C ILE A 58 -9.60 -0.71 12.01
N HIS A 59 -10.48 0.28 11.90
CA HIS A 59 -11.77 0.14 11.24
C HIS A 59 -11.77 0.99 9.98
N TYR A 60 -12.03 0.36 8.85
CA TYR A 60 -12.17 1.06 7.57
C TYR A 60 -13.55 1.71 7.53
N THR A 61 -13.59 3.02 7.33
CA THR A 61 -14.84 3.79 7.35
C THR A 61 -15.29 4.18 5.95
N GLN A 62 -14.34 4.33 5.01
CA GLN A 62 -14.58 4.68 3.61
C GLN A 62 -13.49 4.12 2.68
N PRO A 63 -13.78 3.90 1.39
CA PRO A 63 -15.10 4.04 0.76
C PRO A 63 -16.05 2.87 1.10
N ASP A 64 -17.30 2.93 0.65
CA ASP A 64 -18.37 1.98 1.04
C ASP A 64 -18.02 0.52 0.72
N GLU A 65 -17.22 0.29 -0.34
CA GLU A 65 -16.80 -1.04 -0.80
C GLU A 65 -15.91 -1.78 0.22
N ILE A 66 -15.23 -1.04 1.10
CA ILE A 66 -14.38 -1.59 2.16
C ILE A 66 -14.83 -1.17 3.55
N SER A 67 -15.89 -0.37 3.65
CA SER A 67 -16.40 0.13 4.92
C SER A 67 -16.84 -1.03 5.82
N GLY A 68 -16.49 -0.95 7.09
CA GLY A 68 -16.71 -2.02 8.07
C GLY A 68 -15.66 -3.14 8.02
N ALA A 69 -14.71 -3.11 7.08
CA ALA A 69 -13.53 -3.97 7.19
C ALA A 69 -12.73 -3.63 8.45
N ILE A 70 -12.10 -4.65 9.03
CA ILE A 70 -11.37 -4.51 10.29
C ILE A 70 -10.00 -5.15 10.15
N PHE A 71 -8.99 -4.45 10.64
CA PHE A 71 -7.70 -5.04 10.95
C PHE A 71 -7.44 -5.00 12.45
N VAL A 72 -6.94 -6.09 13.02
CA VAL A 72 -6.56 -6.19 14.43
C VAL A 72 -5.23 -6.92 14.56
N ASN A 73 -4.24 -6.28 15.17
CA ASN A 73 -3.01 -6.91 15.62
C ASN A 73 -2.97 -6.89 17.14
N ASN A 74 -2.91 -8.07 17.77
CA ASN A 74 -2.80 -8.22 19.22
C ASN A 74 -1.36 -8.43 19.72
N GLY A 75 -0.36 -8.37 18.82
CA GLY A 75 1.06 -8.61 19.08
C GLY A 75 1.49 -10.07 18.89
N SER A 76 0.56 -11.01 18.76
CA SER A 76 0.85 -12.43 18.46
C SER A 76 0.24 -12.88 17.12
N ILE A 77 -0.93 -12.35 16.78
CA ILE A 77 -1.65 -12.63 15.54
C ILE A 77 -2.22 -11.32 15.00
N ALA A 78 -2.14 -11.16 13.69
CA ALA A 78 -2.81 -10.10 12.96
C ALA A 78 -3.96 -10.70 12.15
N TRP A 79 -5.15 -10.13 12.30
CA TRP A 79 -6.36 -10.46 11.59
C TRP A 79 -6.76 -9.33 10.65
N PHE A 80 -7.19 -9.67 9.44
CA PHE A 80 -7.93 -8.82 8.55
C PHE A 80 -9.27 -9.48 8.24
N TYR A 81 -10.38 -8.75 8.40
CA TYR A 81 -11.72 -9.22 8.06
C TYR A 81 -12.39 -8.27 7.07
N ASN A 82 -12.85 -8.84 5.97
CA ASN A 82 -13.68 -8.17 4.98
C ASN A 82 -15.15 -8.62 5.14
N PRO A 83 -16.07 -7.75 5.59
CA PRO A 83 -17.48 -8.10 5.75
C PRO A 83 -18.21 -8.35 4.43
N VAL A 84 -17.79 -7.71 3.33
CA VAL A 84 -18.43 -7.86 2.01
C VAL A 84 -18.26 -9.28 1.49
N GLU A 85 -17.07 -9.85 1.67
CA GLU A 85 -16.74 -11.22 1.26
C GLU A 85 -17.00 -12.24 2.38
N ASN A 86 -17.31 -11.77 3.59
CA ASN A 86 -17.35 -12.55 4.81
C ASN A 86 -16.11 -13.46 4.98
N MET A 87 -14.93 -12.87 4.77
CA MET A 87 -13.65 -13.56 4.77
C MET A 87 -12.71 -12.96 5.82
N ALA A 88 -12.04 -13.82 6.58
CA ALA A 88 -11.01 -13.46 7.54
C ALA A 88 -9.67 -14.09 7.15
N ILE A 89 -8.64 -13.25 7.12
CA ILE A 89 -7.25 -13.66 6.89
C ILE A 89 -6.48 -13.43 8.17
N TYR A 90 -5.63 -14.37 8.56
CA TYR A 90 -4.68 -14.18 9.65
C TYR A 90 -3.24 -14.41 9.24
N ALA A 91 -2.34 -13.72 9.94
CA ALA A 91 -0.90 -13.79 9.73
C ALA A 91 -0.16 -13.56 11.05
N LYS A 92 1.13 -13.89 11.06
CA LYS A 92 2.02 -13.36 12.09
C LYS A 92 2.19 -11.85 11.89
N PRO A 93 2.28 -11.04 12.95
CA PRO A 93 2.42 -9.59 12.82
C PRO A 93 3.57 -9.15 11.91
N GLU A 94 4.71 -9.86 11.93
CA GLU A 94 5.88 -9.57 11.09
C GLU A 94 5.67 -9.80 9.59
N ASP A 95 4.66 -10.59 9.20
CA ASP A 95 4.29 -10.82 7.80
C ASP A 95 3.37 -9.72 7.23
N VAL A 96 2.89 -8.80 8.08
CA VAL A 96 1.90 -7.79 7.72
C VAL A 96 2.55 -6.42 7.55
N ARG A 97 2.20 -5.73 6.45
CA ARG A 97 2.70 -4.38 6.14
C ARG A 97 1.73 -3.25 6.48
N ILE A 98 0.58 -3.56 7.08
CA ILE A 98 -0.40 -2.56 7.53
C ILE A 98 0.07 -1.98 8.86
N ASN A 99 0.46 -0.71 8.85
CA ASN A 99 0.87 0.00 10.05
C ASN A 99 0.47 1.47 9.96
N PHE A 100 -0.46 1.87 10.83
CA PHE A 100 -0.81 3.28 11.04
C PHE A 100 -0.32 3.81 12.39
N ASP A 101 0.51 3.03 13.12
CA ASP A 101 1.17 3.57 14.30
C ASP A 101 2.19 4.63 13.87
N TYR A 102 1.82 5.89 14.02
CA TYR A 102 2.70 7.00 13.70
C TYR A 102 4.00 6.95 14.50
N GLY A 103 3.99 6.38 15.71
CA GLY A 103 5.19 6.23 16.54
C GLY A 103 6.18 5.27 15.92
N ALA A 104 5.72 4.10 15.48
CA ALA A 104 6.52 3.13 14.76
C ALA A 104 7.07 3.70 13.43
N ILE A 105 6.23 4.41 12.67
CA ILE A 105 6.66 5.08 11.42
C ILE A 105 7.76 6.10 11.71
N LEU A 106 7.54 6.95 12.71
CA LEU A 106 8.51 7.98 13.10
C LEU A 106 9.83 7.35 13.58
N GLU A 107 9.78 6.31 14.42
CA GLU A 107 10.98 5.61 14.88
C GLU A 107 11.78 5.03 13.72
N SER A 108 11.12 4.37 12.77
CA SER A 108 11.75 3.84 11.55
C SER A 108 12.43 4.94 10.74
N VAL A 109 11.75 6.07 10.54
CA VAL A 109 12.25 7.20 9.75
C VAL A 109 13.44 7.88 10.43
N LEU A 110 13.37 8.07 11.75
CA LEU A 110 14.40 8.77 12.52
C LEU A 110 15.65 7.91 12.81
N GLN A 111 15.59 6.58 12.67
CA GLN A 111 16.75 5.72 12.89
C GLN A 111 17.71 5.71 11.70
N ASN A 112 17.20 5.87 10.47
CA ASN A 112 17.95 5.49 9.27
C ASN A 112 18.31 6.65 8.32
N ALA A 113 17.81 7.86 8.54
CA ALA A 113 17.91 8.95 7.57
C ALA A 113 18.69 10.19 8.07
N THR A 114 19.27 10.93 7.13
CA THR A 114 19.66 12.32 7.35
C THR A 114 18.40 13.14 7.58
N THR A 115 18.22 13.70 8.77
CA THR A 115 17.01 14.43 9.13
C THR A 115 17.21 15.94 8.99
N GLU A 116 16.44 16.58 8.13
CA GLU A 116 16.29 18.03 8.11
C GLU A 116 14.98 18.42 8.81
N ILE A 117 14.99 19.51 9.56
CA ILE A 117 13.76 20.07 10.14
C ILE A 117 13.56 21.49 9.66
N GLU A 118 12.47 21.69 8.94
CA GLU A 118 11.99 23.01 8.58
C GLU A 118 10.98 23.45 9.64
N LYS A 119 11.15 24.68 10.13
CA LYS A 119 10.22 25.29 11.08
C LYS A 119 9.22 26.15 10.31
N GLY A 120 7.99 25.67 10.19
CA GLY A 120 6.87 26.48 9.72
C GLY A 120 6.37 27.45 10.80
N GLU A 121 5.36 28.26 10.49
CA GLU A 121 4.74 29.17 11.47
C GLU A 121 4.00 28.37 12.56
N GLU A 122 3.21 27.39 12.16
CA GLU A 122 2.34 26.60 13.05
C GLU A 122 2.84 25.18 13.33
N ASP A 123 3.84 24.71 12.60
CA ASP A 123 4.29 23.32 12.63
C ASP A 123 5.82 23.17 12.49
N TYR A 124 6.25 21.91 12.52
CA TYR A 124 7.58 21.46 12.15
C TYR A 124 7.43 20.44 11.01
N ILE A 125 8.29 20.50 10.00
CA ILE A 125 8.36 19.49 8.95
C ILE A 125 9.67 18.74 9.12
N VAL A 126 9.59 17.46 9.45
CA VAL A 126 10.74 16.55 9.47
C VAL A 126 10.87 15.92 8.10
N LYS A 127 12.01 16.08 7.45
CA LYS A 127 12.34 15.44 6.18
C LYS A 127 13.45 14.44 6.39
N ALA A 128 13.28 13.25 5.84
CA ALA A 128 14.20 12.14 5.96
C ALA A 128 14.33 11.46 4.61
N GLU A 129 15.56 11.27 4.13
CA GLU A 129 15.83 10.62 2.84
C GLU A 129 16.59 9.31 3.04
N GLU A 130 16.09 8.22 2.45
CA GLU A 130 16.73 6.91 2.42
C GLU A 130 16.41 6.20 1.10
N ASN A 131 17.44 5.68 0.41
CA ASN A 131 17.30 4.89 -0.83
C ASN A 131 16.41 5.52 -1.92
N GLY A 132 16.51 6.84 -2.12
CA GLY A 132 15.72 7.57 -3.14
C GLY A 132 14.26 7.84 -2.74
N VAL A 133 13.87 7.48 -1.52
CA VAL A 133 12.58 7.81 -0.92
C VAL A 133 12.78 8.91 0.12
N THR A 134 12.06 10.01 -0.05
CA THR A 134 11.97 11.07 0.97
C THR A 134 10.67 10.89 1.75
N VAL A 135 10.75 10.86 3.08
CA VAL A 135 9.60 10.90 3.97
C VAL A 135 9.50 12.29 4.59
N GLU A 136 8.36 12.96 4.40
CA GLU A 136 8.04 14.23 5.04
C GLU A 136 6.97 14.04 6.11
N ILE A 137 7.26 14.44 7.35
CA ILE A 137 6.34 14.34 8.49
C ILE A 137 6.03 15.75 8.99
N THR A 138 4.78 16.18 8.86
CA THR A 138 4.29 17.42 9.45
C THR A 138 3.89 17.17 10.90
N ILE A 139 4.50 17.89 11.84
CA ILE A 139 4.37 17.72 13.29
C ILE A 139 3.86 19.02 13.92
N THR A 140 2.85 18.92 14.77
CA THR A 140 2.31 20.07 15.51
C THR A 140 3.31 20.62 16.53
N ARG A 141 3.05 21.82 17.07
CA ARG A 141 3.82 22.35 18.22
C ARG A 141 3.72 21.49 19.48
N ASP A 142 2.68 20.68 19.58
CA ASP A 142 2.44 19.72 20.67
C ASP A 142 3.00 18.32 20.38
N TYR A 143 3.82 18.21 19.32
CA TYR A 143 4.69 17.08 19.01
C TYR A 143 3.97 15.77 18.62
N TYR A 144 2.89 15.86 17.86
CA TYR A 144 2.25 14.72 17.19
C TYR A 144 2.07 15.01 15.69
N PRO A 145 2.06 13.98 14.82
CA PRO A 145 1.98 14.20 13.38
C PRO A 145 0.55 14.48 12.92
N THR A 146 0.40 15.35 11.93
CA THR A 146 -0.86 15.57 11.21
C THR A 146 -0.80 15.04 9.80
N GLN A 147 0.40 14.88 9.24
CA GLN A 147 0.58 14.37 7.88
C GLN A 147 1.92 13.64 7.75
N ILE A 148 1.91 12.55 6.99
CA ILE A 148 3.11 11.84 6.54
C ILE A 148 3.02 11.66 5.03
N LYS A 149 4.08 12.00 4.31
CA LYS A 149 4.19 11.80 2.86
C LYS A 149 5.41 10.97 2.54
N TRP A 150 5.28 10.09 1.55
CA TRP A 150 6.39 9.42 0.91
C TRP A 150 6.53 10.00 -0.49
N LEU A 151 7.74 10.41 -0.84
CA LEU A 151 8.10 10.91 -2.15
C LEU A 151 9.17 10.01 -2.75
N PHE A 152 8.99 9.61 -4.00
CA PHE A 152 9.99 8.89 -4.79
C PHE A 152 10.38 9.77 -5.97
N GLU A 153 11.67 10.07 -6.08
CA GLU A 153 12.20 11.02 -7.09
C GLU A 153 11.46 12.37 -7.11
N GLY A 154 11.04 12.84 -5.92
CA GLY A 154 10.30 14.10 -5.75
C GLY A 154 8.79 14.04 -6.02
N ASN A 155 8.25 12.88 -6.43
CA ASN A 155 6.81 12.69 -6.65
C ASN A 155 6.15 12.05 -5.42
N GLU A 156 5.03 12.60 -4.96
CA GLU A 156 4.25 12.06 -3.84
C GLU A 156 3.61 10.71 -4.23
N VAL A 157 4.10 9.62 -3.61
CA VAL A 157 3.63 8.25 -3.92
C VAL A 157 2.61 7.75 -2.90
N MET A 158 2.65 8.28 -1.68
CA MET A 158 1.72 7.96 -0.62
C MET A 158 1.59 9.13 0.36
N LYS A 159 0.39 9.33 0.90
CA LYS A 159 0.11 10.31 1.94
C LYS A 159 -0.84 9.75 2.98
N ILE A 160 -0.58 10.04 4.24
CA ILE A 160 -1.49 9.81 5.36
C ILE A 160 -1.74 11.15 6.05
N ARG A 161 -3.01 11.48 6.31
CA ARG A 161 -3.41 12.62 7.14
C ARG A 161 -4.11 12.12 8.38
N TYR A 162 -3.63 12.54 9.55
CA TYR A 162 -4.21 12.17 10.83
C TYR A 162 -5.04 13.32 11.41
N TYR A 163 -6.13 12.97 12.07
CA TYR A 163 -7.04 13.90 12.73
C TYR A 163 -7.65 13.24 13.98
N ASN A 164 -8.29 14.04 14.83
CA ASN A 164 -9.00 13.58 16.02
C ASN A 164 -8.17 12.71 17.00
N PHE A 165 -6.91 13.09 17.25
CA PHE A 165 -6.09 12.40 18.25
C PHE A 165 -6.72 12.46 19.64
N SER A 166 -6.79 11.31 20.30
CA SER A 166 -7.08 11.18 21.73
C SER A 166 -6.05 10.25 22.38
N PHE A 167 -5.41 10.71 23.44
CA PHE A 167 -4.31 10.02 24.11
C PHE A 167 -4.75 9.48 25.48
N ASN A 168 -4.19 8.35 25.90
CA ASN A 168 -4.48 7.72 27.20
C ASN A 168 -5.96 7.43 27.42
N ASN A 169 -6.57 6.74 26.46
CA ASN A 169 -7.98 6.34 26.52
C ASN A 169 -8.23 5.20 27.51
N GLY A 170 -7.17 4.56 28.02
CA GLY A 170 -7.29 3.45 28.97
C GLY A 170 -7.74 2.17 28.28
N LEU A 171 -7.21 1.91 27.07
CA LEU A 171 -7.59 0.74 26.30
C LEU A 171 -7.07 -0.54 26.96
N ASP A 172 -7.97 -1.49 27.21
CA ASP A 172 -7.61 -2.81 27.72
C ASP A 172 -7.06 -3.71 26.59
N ASP A 173 -6.25 -4.69 26.97
CA ASP A 173 -5.67 -5.64 26.01
C ASP A 173 -6.73 -6.45 25.25
N SER A 174 -7.86 -6.73 25.91
CA SER A 174 -9.02 -7.40 25.30
C SER A 174 -9.63 -6.63 24.13
N PHE A 175 -9.41 -5.31 24.04
CA PHE A 175 -9.88 -4.49 22.92
C PHE A 175 -9.20 -4.86 21.60
N PHE A 176 -8.00 -5.42 21.68
CA PHE A 176 -7.20 -5.87 20.54
C PHE A 176 -7.36 -7.37 20.27
N GLU A 177 -8.28 -8.05 20.95
CA GLU A 177 -8.63 -9.41 20.59
C GLU A 177 -9.70 -9.41 19.49
N TYR A 178 -9.58 -10.34 18.55
CA TYR A 178 -10.53 -10.48 17.46
C TYR A 178 -10.84 -11.95 17.19
N ILE A 179 -12.13 -12.23 17.05
CA ILE A 179 -12.65 -13.53 16.64
C ILE A 179 -13.54 -13.24 15.42
N PRO A 180 -13.23 -13.80 14.24
CA PRO A 180 -14.08 -13.62 13.08
C PRO A 180 -15.46 -14.27 13.30
N PRO A 181 -16.51 -13.84 12.58
CA PRO A 181 -17.82 -14.47 12.66
C PRO A 181 -17.74 -16.00 12.41
N GLU A 182 -18.58 -16.78 13.10
CA GLU A 182 -18.53 -18.25 13.03
C GLU A 182 -18.69 -18.82 11.61
N ASN A 183 -19.41 -18.10 10.75
CA ASN A 183 -19.66 -18.47 9.35
C ASN A 183 -18.67 -17.82 8.36
N ALA A 184 -17.68 -17.07 8.84
CA ALA A 184 -16.67 -16.46 7.98
C ALA A 184 -15.74 -17.52 7.39
N THR A 185 -15.34 -17.31 6.15
CA THR A 185 -14.27 -18.12 5.55
C THR A 185 -12.95 -17.68 6.14
N VAL A 186 -12.23 -18.58 6.82
CA VAL A 186 -10.96 -18.28 7.47
C VAL A 186 -9.80 -18.89 6.67
N SER A 187 -8.74 -18.12 6.42
CA SER A 187 -7.51 -18.62 5.80
C SER A 187 -6.28 -17.95 6.40
N SER A 188 -5.14 -18.63 6.43
CA SER A 188 -3.87 -18.01 6.80
C SER A 188 -3.17 -17.38 5.60
N ILE A 189 -2.33 -16.37 5.82
CA ILE A 189 -1.51 -15.81 4.74
C ILE A 189 -0.53 -16.85 4.18
N GLU A 190 -0.08 -17.80 5.00
CA GLU A 190 0.79 -18.90 4.57
C GLU A 190 0.04 -19.85 3.61
N GLU A 191 -1.22 -20.18 3.91
CA GLU A 191 -2.09 -20.97 3.04
C GLU A 191 -2.37 -20.23 1.72
N LEU A 192 -2.58 -18.92 1.76
CA LEU A 192 -2.77 -18.11 0.55
C LEU A 192 -1.49 -18.05 -0.29
N LYS A 193 -0.32 -17.91 0.33
CA LYS A 193 0.98 -17.96 -0.36
C LYS A 193 1.21 -19.32 -1.04
N GLN A 194 0.82 -20.43 -0.40
CA GLN A 194 0.92 -21.78 -0.97
C GLN A 194 0.04 -21.99 -2.22
N ARG A 195 -0.93 -21.10 -2.47
CA ARG A 195 -1.73 -21.14 -3.68
C ARG A 195 -1.01 -20.53 -4.90
N ILE A 196 0.11 -19.84 -4.71
CA ILE A 196 0.93 -19.32 -5.80
C ILE A 196 1.99 -20.36 -6.13
N VAL A 197 1.87 -20.98 -7.29
CA VAL A 197 2.82 -22.00 -7.77
C VAL A 197 3.73 -21.36 -8.82
N THR A 198 5.04 -21.40 -8.63
CA THR A 198 6.02 -20.86 -9.58
C THR A 198 6.47 -21.93 -10.58
N PHE A 199 6.79 -21.51 -11.80
CA PHE A 199 7.25 -22.39 -12.88
C PHE A 199 8.56 -21.87 -13.49
N GLU A 200 9.38 -22.78 -14.00
CA GLU A 200 10.66 -22.45 -14.65
C GLU A 200 10.46 -22.04 -16.12
N SER A 201 9.32 -22.39 -16.71
CA SER A 201 9.02 -22.12 -18.12
C SER A 201 7.53 -21.81 -18.34
N ILE A 202 7.25 -21.04 -19.40
CA ILE A 202 5.88 -20.68 -19.78
C ILE A 202 5.14 -21.95 -20.20
N GLU A 203 5.80 -22.87 -20.91
CA GLU A 203 5.22 -24.11 -21.40
C GLU A 203 4.73 -25.04 -20.28
N GLU A 204 5.40 -25.05 -19.12
CA GLU A 204 4.94 -25.80 -17.95
C GLU A 204 3.71 -25.14 -17.32
N ALA A 205 3.72 -23.82 -17.18
CA ALA A 205 2.59 -23.07 -16.66
C ALA A 205 1.35 -23.20 -17.57
N GLU A 206 1.53 -23.13 -18.90
CA GLU A 206 0.47 -23.36 -19.90
C GLU A 206 -0.19 -24.73 -19.78
N LYS A 207 0.60 -25.79 -19.53
CA LYS A 207 0.07 -27.15 -19.30
C LYS A 207 -0.75 -27.22 -18.02
N ASP A 208 -0.33 -26.50 -16.99
CA ASP A 208 -1.03 -26.44 -15.71
C ASP A 208 -2.32 -25.64 -15.78
N VAL A 209 -2.33 -24.50 -16.50
CA VAL A 209 -3.55 -23.67 -16.66
C VAL A 209 -4.48 -24.16 -17.77
N GLY A 210 -3.98 -24.93 -18.73
CA GLY A 210 -4.76 -25.52 -19.82
C GLY A 210 -5.05 -24.55 -20.99
N PHE A 211 -4.31 -23.46 -21.10
CA PHE A 211 -4.40 -22.51 -22.22
C PHE A 211 -3.03 -21.94 -22.59
N LYS A 212 -2.93 -21.35 -23.79
CA LYS A 212 -1.73 -20.70 -24.32
C LYS A 212 -1.58 -19.28 -23.79
N ALA A 213 -0.41 -18.96 -23.26
CA ALA A 213 -0.14 -17.68 -22.65
C ALA A 213 -0.05 -16.58 -23.72
N CYS A 214 -0.59 -15.42 -23.41
CA CYS A 214 -0.52 -14.21 -24.21
C CYS A 214 0.65 -13.36 -23.73
N LYS A 215 1.68 -13.18 -24.56
CA LYS A 215 2.91 -12.47 -24.16
C LYS A 215 3.23 -11.30 -25.10
N PRO A 216 3.85 -10.22 -24.60
CA PRO A 216 4.32 -9.13 -25.44
C PRO A 216 5.53 -9.58 -26.27
N GLU A 217 5.54 -9.24 -27.56
CA GLU A 217 6.72 -9.33 -28.43
C GLU A 217 7.70 -8.16 -28.21
N TYR A 218 7.23 -7.06 -27.61
CA TYR A 218 8.00 -5.85 -27.32
C TYR A 218 7.96 -5.51 -25.82
N LEU A 219 9.14 -5.23 -25.27
CA LEU A 219 9.31 -4.63 -23.95
C LEU A 219 10.28 -3.43 -24.07
N PRO A 220 10.10 -2.35 -23.29
CA PRO A 220 10.92 -1.14 -23.38
C PRO A 220 12.36 -1.30 -22.85
N GLY A 221 12.73 -2.50 -22.42
CA GLY A 221 14.03 -2.79 -21.84
C GLY A 221 14.26 -4.28 -21.64
N LYS A 222 15.31 -4.60 -20.87
CA LYS A 222 15.59 -5.98 -20.45
C LYS A 222 14.93 -6.23 -19.10
N PHE A 223 14.11 -7.27 -19.05
CA PHE A 223 13.38 -7.67 -17.84
C PHE A 223 13.74 -9.10 -17.46
N ASN A 224 13.71 -9.37 -16.16
CA ASN A 224 13.65 -10.73 -15.64
C ASN A 224 12.19 -11.17 -15.61
N LEU A 225 11.91 -12.38 -16.09
CA LEU A 225 10.58 -12.97 -16.08
C LEU A 225 10.43 -13.92 -14.90
N THR A 226 9.40 -13.73 -14.09
CA THR A 226 8.90 -14.70 -13.11
C THR A 226 7.54 -15.21 -13.56
N ILE A 227 7.33 -16.52 -13.49
CA ILE A 227 6.12 -17.20 -13.96
C ILE A 227 5.45 -17.86 -12.77
N SER A 228 4.19 -17.56 -12.53
CA SER A 228 3.42 -18.20 -11.48
C SER A 228 1.97 -18.42 -11.86
N VAL A 229 1.30 -19.35 -11.16
CA VAL A 229 -0.13 -19.60 -11.29
C VAL A 229 -0.77 -19.47 -9.92
N LEU A 230 -1.81 -18.64 -9.83
CA LEU A 230 -2.64 -18.51 -8.63
C LEU A 230 -3.76 -19.57 -8.66
N LYS A 231 -3.73 -20.48 -7.68
CA LYS A 231 -4.75 -21.53 -7.49
C LYS A 231 -5.78 -21.14 -6.41
N PRO A 232 -6.98 -21.74 -6.41
CA PRO A 232 -7.57 -22.55 -7.47
C PRO A 232 -8.15 -21.71 -8.62
N LEU A 233 -7.99 -20.37 -8.58
CA LEU A 233 -8.51 -19.45 -9.61
C LEU A 233 -7.93 -19.71 -11.01
N ASN A 234 -6.79 -20.39 -11.07
CA ASN A 234 -6.12 -20.77 -12.30
C ASN A 234 -5.76 -19.55 -13.16
N VAL A 235 -5.21 -18.53 -12.50
CA VAL A 235 -4.74 -17.28 -13.13
C VAL A 235 -3.25 -17.43 -13.38
N LEU A 236 -2.84 -17.37 -14.65
CA LEU A 236 -1.42 -17.28 -15.01
C LEU A 236 -0.93 -15.85 -14.77
N ILE A 237 0.20 -15.71 -14.12
CA ILE A 237 0.83 -14.43 -13.79
C ILE A 237 2.25 -14.43 -14.36
N LEU A 238 2.48 -13.55 -15.33
CA LEU A 238 3.79 -13.28 -15.90
C LEU A 238 4.28 -11.93 -15.35
N THR A 239 5.31 -11.95 -14.52
CA THR A 239 5.90 -10.72 -13.96
C THR A 239 7.22 -10.43 -14.65
N TYR A 240 7.26 -9.36 -15.42
CA TYR A 240 8.47 -8.81 -15.99
C TYR A 240 8.95 -7.68 -15.08
N SER A 241 10.13 -7.83 -14.46
CA SER A 241 10.69 -6.82 -13.56
C SER A 241 12.15 -6.52 -13.87
N ASN A 242 12.52 -5.25 -13.76
CA ASN A 242 13.91 -4.78 -13.70
C ASN A 242 14.11 -3.88 -12.46
N GLU A 243 15.18 -3.10 -12.40
CA GLU A 243 15.49 -2.26 -11.23
C GLU A 243 14.46 -1.14 -10.98
N THR A 244 13.77 -0.67 -12.04
CA THR A 244 12.92 0.52 -11.99
C THR A 244 11.47 0.26 -12.39
N GLU A 245 11.21 -0.81 -13.14
CA GLU A 245 9.94 -1.07 -13.79
C GLU A 245 9.41 -2.46 -13.51
N ILE A 246 8.09 -2.55 -13.36
CA ILE A 246 7.35 -3.79 -13.21
C ILE A 246 6.21 -3.80 -14.23
N ILE A 247 6.05 -4.93 -14.91
CA ILE A 247 4.91 -5.23 -15.77
C ILE A 247 4.39 -6.60 -15.32
N GLU A 248 3.27 -6.60 -14.62
CA GLU A 248 2.58 -7.81 -14.18
C GLU A 248 1.41 -8.08 -15.14
N VAL A 249 1.45 -9.20 -15.83
CA VAL A 249 0.39 -9.67 -16.73
C VAL A 249 -0.37 -10.80 -16.04
N LYS A 250 -1.68 -10.64 -15.86
CA LYS A 250 -2.58 -11.66 -15.34
C LYS A 250 -3.48 -12.16 -16.46
N GLU A 251 -3.54 -13.46 -16.62
CA GLU A 251 -4.34 -14.12 -17.66
C GLU A 251 -5.24 -15.18 -17.04
N ARG A 252 -6.51 -15.21 -17.46
CA ARG A 252 -7.44 -16.27 -17.09
C ARG A 252 -8.49 -16.49 -18.16
N ILE A 253 -9.05 -17.69 -18.22
CA ILE A 253 -10.26 -17.94 -19.02
C ILE A 253 -11.44 -17.29 -18.31
N GLY A 254 -12.14 -16.38 -19.00
CA GLY A 254 -13.18 -15.62 -18.34
C GLY A 254 -13.95 -14.65 -19.22
N LYS A 255 -14.81 -13.87 -18.55
CA LYS A 255 -15.39 -12.67 -19.11
C LYS A 255 -14.47 -11.51 -18.74
N LEU A 256 -14.34 -10.54 -19.64
CA LEU A 256 -13.68 -9.29 -19.32
C LEU A 256 -14.52 -8.56 -18.28
N GLU A 257 -13.92 -8.31 -17.12
CA GLU A 257 -14.49 -7.43 -16.11
C GLU A 257 -14.13 -5.98 -16.46
N GLU A 258 -15.11 -5.09 -16.36
CA GLU A 258 -14.84 -3.66 -16.53
C GLU A 258 -14.01 -3.18 -15.34
N ILE A 259 -12.97 -2.40 -15.59
CA ILE A 259 -12.24 -1.72 -14.53
C ILE A 259 -13.10 -0.54 -14.07
N GLU A 260 -13.51 -0.54 -12.80
CA GLU A 260 -14.24 0.59 -12.23
C GLU A 260 -13.42 1.88 -12.35
N GLY A 261 -14.04 2.94 -12.88
CA GLY A 261 -13.37 4.20 -13.20
C GLY A 261 -12.45 4.16 -14.43
N GLY A 262 -12.30 3.01 -15.08
CA GLY A 262 -11.49 2.85 -16.29
C GLY A 262 -12.17 3.43 -17.53
N GLU A 263 -11.40 4.12 -18.37
CA GLU A 263 -11.86 4.56 -19.69
C GLU A 263 -11.71 3.46 -20.75
N LYS A 264 -12.63 3.42 -21.69
CA LYS A 264 -12.57 2.50 -22.82
C LYS A 264 -11.74 3.12 -23.94
N ILE A 265 -10.68 2.42 -24.38
CA ILE A 265 -9.76 2.88 -25.42
C ILE A 265 -9.57 1.80 -26.50
N GLU A 266 -9.18 2.22 -27.69
CA GLU A 266 -8.78 1.30 -28.77
C GLU A 266 -7.25 1.26 -28.84
N VAL A 267 -6.67 0.06 -28.81
CA VAL A 267 -5.23 -0.19 -28.89
C VAL A 267 -5.01 -1.24 -29.98
N GLY A 268 -4.46 -0.83 -31.13
CA GLY A 268 -4.37 -1.69 -32.30
C GLY A 268 -5.74 -2.25 -32.73
N ASN A 269 -5.92 -3.56 -32.57
CA ASN A 269 -7.16 -4.27 -32.90
C ASN A 269 -7.97 -4.72 -31.65
N VAL A 270 -7.56 -4.30 -30.45
CA VAL A 270 -8.24 -4.63 -29.22
C VAL A 270 -8.89 -3.39 -28.61
N THR A 271 -10.08 -3.60 -28.08
CA THR A 271 -10.77 -2.63 -27.25
C THR A 271 -10.46 -2.95 -25.79
N ALA A 272 -9.80 -2.01 -25.10
CA ALA A 272 -9.31 -2.19 -23.73
C ALA A 272 -9.98 -1.21 -22.75
N TYR A 273 -10.07 -1.60 -21.49
CA TYR A 273 -10.29 -0.66 -20.39
C TYR A 273 -8.94 -0.23 -19.85
N PHE A 274 -8.75 1.07 -19.64
CA PHE A 274 -7.53 1.67 -19.13
C PHE A 274 -7.84 2.52 -17.90
N LEU A 275 -7.07 2.33 -16.84
CA LEU A 275 -7.11 3.15 -15.63
C LEU A 275 -5.70 3.66 -15.36
N ASP A 276 -5.55 4.99 -15.32
CA ASP A 276 -4.36 5.64 -14.78
C ASP A 276 -4.56 5.85 -13.28
N ALA A 277 -3.78 5.11 -12.48
CA ALA A 277 -3.85 5.15 -11.03
C ALA A 277 -2.66 5.92 -10.42
N GLY A 278 -1.97 6.75 -11.22
CA GLY A 278 -0.77 7.48 -10.83
C GLY A 278 0.50 6.73 -11.20
N HIS A 279 1.24 6.21 -10.22
CA HIS A 279 2.48 5.46 -10.51
C HIS A 279 2.24 4.06 -11.06
N ALA A 280 1.02 3.51 -10.93
CA ALA A 280 0.63 2.33 -11.67
C ALA A 280 -0.46 2.67 -12.69
N ARG A 281 -0.42 1.97 -13.82
CA ARG A 281 -1.50 1.92 -14.79
C ARG A 281 -1.98 0.49 -14.93
N VAL A 282 -3.28 0.38 -15.09
CA VAL A 282 -3.96 -0.89 -15.29
C VAL A 282 -4.61 -0.86 -16.66
N MET A 283 -4.42 -1.93 -17.44
CA MET A 283 -5.14 -2.12 -18.69
C MET A 283 -5.67 -3.54 -18.77
N SER A 284 -6.95 -3.69 -19.07
CA SER A 284 -7.58 -5.00 -19.26
C SER A 284 -8.28 -5.10 -20.60
N TRP A 285 -8.11 -6.24 -21.28
CA TRP A 285 -8.81 -6.53 -22.52
C TRP A 285 -9.02 -8.04 -22.67
N LYS A 286 -9.69 -8.42 -23.75
CA LYS A 286 -9.94 -9.82 -24.06
C LYS A 286 -9.27 -10.21 -25.37
N GLN A 287 -8.57 -11.33 -25.37
CA GLN A 287 -8.08 -11.99 -26.59
C GLN A 287 -8.72 -13.38 -26.68
N GLY A 288 -9.73 -13.52 -27.55
CA GLY A 288 -10.52 -14.75 -27.66
C GLY A 288 -11.29 -15.07 -26.36
N SER A 289 -10.90 -16.13 -25.67
CA SER A 289 -11.50 -16.55 -24.38
C SER A 289 -10.70 -16.11 -23.15
N ILE A 290 -9.51 -15.57 -23.36
CA ILE A 290 -8.57 -15.17 -22.31
C ILE A 290 -8.83 -13.70 -22.00
N GLU A 291 -9.13 -13.42 -20.74
CA GLU A 291 -9.06 -12.08 -20.17
C GLU A 291 -7.62 -11.82 -19.74
N ILE A 292 -7.10 -10.66 -20.12
CA ILE A 292 -5.74 -10.22 -19.84
C ILE A 292 -5.82 -8.91 -19.10
N THR A 293 -5.10 -8.81 -17.98
CA THR A 293 -4.91 -7.55 -17.23
C THR A 293 -3.42 -7.29 -17.05
N ILE A 294 -2.96 -6.13 -17.49
CA ILE A 294 -1.62 -5.63 -17.18
C ILE A 294 -1.74 -4.62 -16.04
N THR A 295 -0.90 -4.78 -15.01
CA THR A 295 -0.58 -3.72 -14.05
C THR A 295 0.88 -3.34 -14.22
N THR A 296 1.18 -2.06 -14.41
CA THR A 296 2.56 -1.63 -14.68
C THR A 296 2.88 -0.24 -14.16
N THR A 297 4.17 0.04 -13.96
CA THR A 297 4.69 1.39 -13.73
C THR A 297 5.01 2.17 -15.01
N LEU A 298 4.88 1.54 -16.19
CA LEU A 298 5.13 2.21 -17.46
C LEU A 298 4.17 3.38 -17.70
N GLU A 299 4.68 4.42 -18.37
CA GLU A 299 3.87 5.51 -18.89
C GLU A 299 2.87 5.02 -19.95
N ARG A 300 1.73 5.70 -20.07
CA ARG A 300 0.61 5.31 -20.95
C ARG A 300 1.06 4.98 -22.38
N ASN A 301 1.89 5.82 -22.99
CA ASN A 301 2.35 5.64 -24.36
C ASN A 301 3.22 4.39 -24.54
N GLU A 302 3.99 4.03 -23.51
CA GLU A 302 4.86 2.84 -23.55
C GLU A 302 4.05 1.57 -23.31
N LEU A 303 3.10 1.61 -22.37
CA LEU A 303 2.13 0.54 -22.14
C LEU A 303 1.32 0.23 -23.42
N ILE A 304 0.89 1.24 -24.17
CA ILE A 304 0.18 1.04 -25.45
C ILE A 304 1.03 0.23 -26.43
N LYS A 305 2.32 0.56 -26.61
CA LYS A 305 3.22 -0.20 -27.50
C LYS A 305 3.40 -1.65 -27.05
N VAL A 306 3.52 -1.86 -25.73
CA VAL A 306 3.63 -3.20 -25.14
C VAL A 306 2.36 -3.99 -25.47
N VAL A 307 1.18 -3.43 -25.26
CA VAL A 307 -0.12 -4.09 -25.53
C VAL A 307 -0.30 -4.39 -27.03
N GLU A 308 0.05 -3.48 -27.93
CA GLU A 308 0.01 -3.71 -29.39
C GLU A 308 0.88 -4.89 -29.85
N SER A 309 1.94 -5.19 -29.08
CA SER A 309 2.86 -6.28 -29.36
C SER A 309 2.41 -7.64 -28.84
N PHE A 310 1.29 -7.74 -28.12
CA PHE A 310 0.84 -9.01 -27.55
C PHE A 310 0.47 -10.03 -28.62
N ARG A 311 0.90 -11.29 -28.41
CA ARG A 311 0.49 -12.46 -29.19
C ARG A 311 0.11 -13.61 -28.27
N CYS A 312 -0.89 -14.38 -28.69
CA CYS A 312 -1.35 -15.59 -28.01
C CYS A 312 -1.19 -16.76 -29.00
N GLU A 313 0.03 -17.27 -29.12
CA GLU A 313 0.40 -18.38 -30.01
C GLU A 313 0.89 -19.59 -29.23
#